data_AF-A0A948GGP7-F1
#
_entry.id   AF-A0A948GGP7-F1
#
_cell.length_a   1.000
_cell.length_b   1.000
_cell.length_c   1.000
_cell.angle_alpha   90.00
_cell.angle_beta   90.00
_cell.angle_gamma   90.00
#
_symmetry.space_group_name_H-M   'P 1'
#
loop_
_entity.id
_entity.type
_entity.pdbx_description
1 polymer ?
#
loop_
_entity_poly.entity_id
_entity_poly.type
_entity_poly.pdbx_seq_one_letter_code
_entity_poly.pdbx_strand_id
1 'polypeptide(L)'
;MAKKIIALVLILLTSGAWLYLDHLNKQEILAAEQLHKELEKARAEAKARAEAAAKAIAEAKAKFEADILAELTACQAEAEKVRDAFLEANRKPIKRKPGQFTISKAAEAKAATQLETDNAACKATYDARMTSGS
;
A
#
# COMPACT_ATOMS: atom_id res chain seq x y z
N MET A 1 56.10 -28.06 59.18
CA MET A 1 55.79 -28.45 57.78
C MET A 1 54.30 -28.31 57.46
N ALA A 2 53.40 -28.94 58.23
CA ALA A 2 51.95 -28.91 57.98
C ALA A 2 51.33 -27.50 57.82
N LYS A 3 51.69 -26.53 58.67
CA LYS A 3 51.16 -25.14 58.59
C LYS A 3 51.48 -24.44 57.26
N LYS A 4 52.64 -24.71 56.64
CA LYS A 4 53.02 -24.12 55.35
C LYS A 4 52.24 -24.73 54.19
N ILE A 5 51.96 -26.03 54.26
CA ILE A 5 51.16 -26.75 53.27
C ILE A 5 49.71 -26.24 53.30
N ILE A 6 49.13 -26.09 54.50
CA ILE A 6 47.77 -25.56 54.67
C ILE A 6 47.67 -24.13 54.11
N ALA A 7 48.66 -23.27 54.39
CA ALA A 7 48.70 -21.92 53.84
C ALA A 7 48.76 -21.90 52.30
N LEU A 8 49.56 -22.77 51.68
CA LEU A 8 49.65 -22.89 50.23
C LEU A 8 48.33 -23.37 49.60
N VAL A 9 47.66 -24.33 50.21
CA VAL A 9 46.36 -24.84 49.74
C VAL A 9 45.29 -23.74 49.80
N LEU A 10 45.26 -22.94 50.87
CA LEU A 10 44.31 -21.83 51.00
C LEU A 10 44.55 -20.73 49.94
N ILE A 11 45.82 -20.44 49.60
CA ILE A 11 46.16 -19.48 48.54
C ILE A 11 45.74 -20.00 47.16
N LEU A 12 45.94 -21.28 46.88
CA LEU A 12 45.49 -21.90 45.62
C LEU A 12 43.98 -21.90 45.48
N LEU A 13 43.24 -22.20 46.56
CA LEU A 13 41.77 -22.19 46.54
C LEU A 13 41.21 -20.78 46.34
N THR A 14 41.78 -19.78 47.00
CA THR A 14 41.32 -18.38 46.88
C THR A 14 41.63 -17.78 45.51
N SER A 15 42.82 -18.04 44.96
CA SER A 15 43.17 -17.61 43.60
C SER A 15 42.38 -18.35 42.51
N GLY A 16 42.15 -19.66 42.67
CA GLY A 16 41.31 -20.45 41.77
C GLY A 16 39.84 -19.99 41.78
N ALA A 17 39.29 -19.71 42.96
CA ALA A 17 37.93 -19.19 43.09
C ALA A 17 37.79 -17.81 42.44
N TRP A 18 38.78 -16.93 42.61
CA TRP A 18 38.77 -15.60 41.98
C TRP A 18 38.86 -15.69 40.45
N LEU A 19 39.74 -16.53 39.91
CA LEU A 19 39.83 -16.75 38.46
C LEU A 19 38.56 -17.37 37.87
N TYR A 20 37.91 -18.27 38.61
CA TYR A 20 36.64 -18.86 38.20
C TYR A 20 35.52 -17.80 38.14
N LEU A 21 35.42 -16.95 39.17
CA LEU A 21 34.49 -15.83 39.20
C LEU A 21 34.75 -14.81 38.08
N ASP A 22 36.02 -14.47 37.82
CA ASP A 22 36.40 -13.56 36.72
C ASP A 22 36.04 -14.15 35.35
N HIS A 23 36.25 -15.47 35.16
CA HIS A 23 35.88 -16.15 33.94
C HIS A 23 34.35 -16.17 33.71
N LEU A 24 33.56 -16.45 34.75
CA LEU A 24 32.09 -16.40 34.66
C LEU A 24 31.60 -14.99 34.32
N ASN A 25 32.14 -13.96 34.98
CA ASN A 25 31.76 -12.57 34.70
C ASN A 25 32.06 -12.18 33.24
N LYS A 26 33.22 -12.60 32.70
CA LYS A 26 33.56 -12.40 31.29
C LYS A 26 32.58 -13.11 30.35
N GLN A 27 32.15 -14.32 30.69
CA GLN A 27 31.14 -15.04 29.88
C GLN A 27 29.79 -14.33 29.90
N GLU A 28 29.36 -13.81 31.05
CA GLU A 28 28.12 -13.06 31.16
C GLU A 28 28.15 -11.76 30.35
N ILE A 29 29.27 -11.03 30.38
CA ILE A 29 29.47 -9.82 29.56
C ILE A 29 29.40 -10.16 28.06
N LEU A 30 30.08 -11.23 27.62
CA LEU A 30 30.05 -11.66 26.23
C LEU A 30 28.65 -12.10 25.80
N ALA A 31 27.93 -12.83 26.65
CA ALA A 31 26.54 -13.23 26.40
C ALA A 31 25.61 -12.02 26.31
N ALA A 32 25.76 -11.04 27.20
CA ALA A 32 25.01 -9.79 27.16
C ALA A 32 25.28 -9.00 25.88
N GLU A 33 26.54 -8.87 25.46
CA GLU A 33 26.89 -8.22 24.19
C GLU A 33 26.31 -8.92 22.97
N GLN A 34 26.30 -10.26 22.96
CA GLN A 34 25.70 -11.03 21.88
C GLN A 34 24.18 -10.80 21.81
N LEU A 35 23.50 -10.85 22.96
CA LEU A 35 22.07 -10.53 23.06
C LEU A 35 21.76 -9.11 22.58
N HIS A 36 22.57 -8.12 22.94
CA HIS A 36 22.41 -6.75 22.46
C HIS A 36 22.52 -6.66 20.94
N LYS A 37 23.54 -7.29 20.34
CA LYS A 37 23.73 -7.32 18.88
C LYS A 37 22.57 -8.03 18.16
N GLU A 38 22.05 -9.11 18.74
CA GLU A 38 20.88 -9.81 18.19
C GLU A 38 19.61 -8.98 18.26
N LEU A 39 19.38 -8.28 19.38
CA LEU A 39 18.25 -7.36 19.53
C LEU A 39 18.32 -6.18 18.57
N GLU A 40 19.50 -5.62 18.34
CA GLU A 40 19.70 -4.55 17.35
C GLU A 40 19.39 -5.04 15.94
N LYS A 41 19.87 -6.24 15.57
CA LYS A 41 19.53 -6.86 14.28
C LYS A 41 18.04 -7.12 14.15
N ALA A 42 17.40 -7.71 15.17
CA ALA A 42 15.97 -7.98 15.16
C ALA A 42 15.13 -6.70 15.03
N ARG A 43 15.54 -5.62 15.71
CA ARG A 43 14.90 -4.31 15.56
C ARG A 43 15.09 -3.72 14.16
N ALA A 44 16.28 -3.82 13.61
CA ALA A 44 16.57 -3.35 12.26
C ALA A 44 15.74 -4.11 11.21
N GLU A 45 15.65 -5.43 11.33
CA GLU A 45 14.81 -6.25 10.45
C GLU A 45 13.32 -5.94 10.60
N ALA A 46 12.82 -5.79 11.83
CA ALA A 46 11.44 -5.40 12.08
C ALA A 46 11.11 -4.04 11.46
N LYS A 47 12.01 -3.07 11.62
CA LYS A 47 11.88 -1.74 11.01
C LYS A 47 11.88 -1.82 9.48
N ALA A 48 12.81 -2.57 8.89
CA ALA A 48 12.88 -2.75 7.44
C ALA A 48 11.61 -3.42 6.88
N ARG A 49 11.06 -4.43 7.59
CA ARG A 49 9.78 -5.06 7.21
C ARG A 49 8.61 -4.09 7.31
N ALA A 50 8.56 -3.29 8.38
CA ALA A 50 7.52 -2.27 8.54
C ALA A 50 7.58 -1.20 7.44
N GLU A 51 8.79 -0.74 7.09
CA GLU A 51 9.00 0.21 6.00
C GLU A 51 8.63 -0.39 4.63
N ALA A 52 8.99 -1.65 4.37
CA ALA A 52 8.61 -2.35 3.15
C ALA A 52 7.09 -2.54 3.04
N ALA A 53 6.43 -2.91 4.15
CA ALA A 53 4.98 -3.02 4.21
C ALA A 53 4.30 -1.68 3.98
N ALA A 54 4.80 -0.59 4.60
CA ALA A 54 4.27 0.75 4.40
C ALA A 54 4.38 1.21 2.94
N LYS A 55 5.51 0.93 2.28
CA LYS A 55 5.69 1.21 0.84
C LYS A 55 4.71 0.42 -0.03
N ALA A 56 4.58 -0.89 0.23
CA ALA A 56 3.65 -1.73 -0.51
C ALA A 56 2.19 -1.26 -0.38
N ILE A 57 1.78 -0.83 0.82
CA ILE A 57 0.45 -0.25 1.05
C ILE A 57 0.27 1.07 0.29
N ALA A 58 1.29 1.95 0.30
CA ALA A 58 1.24 3.21 -0.42
C ALA A 58 1.14 3.00 -1.94
N GLU A 59 1.93 2.08 -2.49
CA GLU A 59 1.88 1.72 -3.91
C GLU A 59 0.54 1.09 -4.30
N ALA A 60 0.00 0.21 -3.46
CA ALA A 60 -1.32 -0.39 -3.69
C ALA A 60 -2.43 0.67 -3.72
N LYS A 61 -2.40 1.63 -2.80
CA LYS A 61 -3.34 2.76 -2.77
C LYS A 61 -3.20 3.64 -4.02
N ALA A 62 -1.97 3.98 -4.41
CA ALA A 62 -1.73 4.80 -5.60
C ALA A 62 -2.22 4.11 -6.89
N LYS A 63 -2.01 2.80 -7.01
CA LYS A 63 -2.53 2.00 -8.14
C LYS A 63 -4.05 1.96 -8.13
N PHE A 64 -4.66 1.69 -6.98
CA PHE A 64 -6.11 1.67 -6.83
C PHE A 64 -6.76 3.00 -7.22
N GLU A 65 -6.23 4.12 -6.74
CA GLU A 65 -6.71 5.46 -7.12
C GLU A 65 -6.56 5.72 -8.63
N ALA A 66 -5.43 5.33 -9.22
CA ALA A 66 -5.20 5.47 -10.66
C ALA A 66 -6.16 4.61 -11.49
N ASP A 67 -6.39 3.36 -11.08
CA ASP A 67 -7.27 2.42 -11.77
C ASP A 67 -8.72 2.90 -11.71
N ILE A 68 -9.19 3.34 -10.55
CA ILE A 68 -10.56 3.85 -10.38
C ILE A 68 -10.79 5.13 -11.18
N LEU A 69 -9.81 6.04 -11.22
CA LEU A 69 -9.91 7.23 -12.06
C LEU A 69 -9.92 6.87 -13.55
N ALA A 70 -9.09 5.93 -13.97
CA ALA A 70 -9.09 5.44 -15.35
C ALA A 70 -10.47 4.84 -15.72
N GLU A 71 -11.05 4.02 -14.85
CA GLU A 71 -12.40 3.47 -15.04
C GLU A 71 -13.48 4.54 -15.12
N LEU A 72 -13.45 5.57 -14.27
CA LEU A 72 -14.38 6.69 -14.33
C LEU A 72 -14.30 7.39 -15.69
N THR A 73 -13.08 7.71 -16.15
CA THR A 73 -12.89 8.37 -17.44
C THR A 73 -13.31 7.49 -18.62
N ALA A 74 -13.06 6.18 -18.54
CA ALA A 74 -13.49 5.22 -19.56
C ALA A 74 -15.03 5.12 -19.63
N CYS A 75 -15.70 5.10 -18.47
CA CYS A 75 -17.15 5.08 -18.37
C CYS A 75 -17.78 6.35 -18.97
N GLN A 76 -17.23 7.53 -18.65
CA GLN A 76 -17.68 8.81 -19.21
C GLN A 76 -17.45 8.88 -20.73
N ALA A 77 -16.29 8.42 -21.21
CA ALA A 77 -16.00 8.38 -22.63
C ALA A 77 -16.96 7.46 -23.40
N GLU A 78 -17.34 6.32 -22.79
CA GLU A 78 -18.33 5.43 -23.39
C GLU A 78 -19.73 6.05 -23.41
N ALA A 79 -20.13 6.74 -22.34
CA ALA A 79 -21.39 7.48 -22.31
C ALA A 79 -21.45 8.57 -23.40
N GLU A 80 -20.34 9.26 -23.66
CA GLU A 80 -20.25 10.21 -24.77
C GLU A 80 -20.35 9.54 -26.14
N LYS A 81 -19.73 8.38 -26.35
CA LYS A 81 -19.90 7.61 -27.60
C LYS A 81 -21.34 7.16 -27.81
N VAL A 82 -22.02 6.71 -26.74
CA VAL A 82 -23.44 6.32 -26.80
C VAL A 82 -24.31 7.52 -27.17
N ARG A 83 -24.04 8.70 -26.58
CA ARG A 83 -24.70 9.96 -26.97
C ARG A 83 -24.49 10.26 -28.46
N ASP A 84 -23.25 10.20 -28.93
CA ASP A 84 -22.92 10.57 -30.31
C ASP A 84 -23.53 9.61 -31.32
N ALA A 85 -23.51 8.29 -31.03
CA ALA A 85 -24.19 7.28 -31.84
C ALA A 85 -25.71 7.50 -31.87
N PHE A 86 -26.32 7.88 -30.74
CA PHE A 86 -27.74 8.22 -30.70
C PHE A 86 -28.08 9.45 -31.53
N LEU A 87 -27.25 10.50 -31.44
CA LEU A 87 -27.42 11.74 -32.20
C LEU A 87 -27.25 11.49 -33.71
N GLU A 88 -26.28 10.66 -34.10
CA GLU A 88 -26.06 10.26 -35.49
C GLU A 88 -27.24 9.46 -36.06
N ALA A 89 -27.74 8.48 -35.31
CA ALA A 89 -28.92 7.69 -35.69
C ALA A 89 -30.20 8.53 -35.82
N ASN A 90 -30.28 9.69 -35.15
CA ASN A 90 -31.42 10.60 -35.19
C ASN A 90 -31.26 11.78 -36.16
N ARG A 91 -30.20 11.81 -36.98
CA ARG A 91 -30.04 12.81 -38.04
C ARG A 91 -31.14 12.65 -39.09
N LYS A 92 -31.85 13.73 -39.38
CA LYS A 92 -32.87 13.79 -40.44
C LYS A 92 -32.45 14.76 -41.53
N PRO A 93 -32.66 14.42 -42.81
CA PRO A 93 -32.37 15.35 -43.90
C PRO A 93 -33.26 16.59 -43.81
N ILE A 94 -32.69 17.76 -44.11
CA ILE A 94 -33.44 19.02 -44.12
C ILE A 94 -34.29 19.09 -45.39
N LYS A 95 -35.61 19.28 -45.22
CA LYS A 95 -36.52 19.48 -46.36
C LYS A 95 -36.02 20.65 -47.22
N ARG A 96 -35.88 20.41 -48.53
CA ARG A 96 -35.46 21.39 -49.56
C ARG A 96 -33.98 21.79 -49.55
N LYS A 97 -33.11 21.10 -48.80
CA LYS A 97 -31.65 21.29 -48.88
C LYS A 97 -30.93 19.94 -48.99
N PRO A 98 -30.64 19.46 -50.22
CA PRO A 98 -29.90 18.21 -50.40
C PRO A 98 -28.50 18.30 -49.75
N GLY A 99 -28.08 17.24 -49.06
CA GLY A 99 -26.79 17.16 -48.37
C GLY A 99 -26.72 17.77 -46.97
N GLN A 100 -27.78 18.44 -46.48
CA GLN A 100 -27.83 18.95 -45.10
C GLN A 100 -28.70 18.07 -44.20
N PHE A 101 -28.18 17.75 -43.01
CA PHE A 101 -28.88 17.00 -41.97
C PHE A 101 -29.08 17.88 -40.74
N THR A 102 -30.21 17.72 -40.06
CA THR A 102 -30.51 18.36 -38.79
C THR A 102 -30.84 17.30 -37.75
N ILE A 103 -30.50 17.59 -36.50
CA ILE A 103 -30.98 16.84 -35.35
C ILE A 103 -32.14 17.63 -34.76
N SER A 104 -33.18 16.94 -34.30
CA SER A 104 -34.30 17.61 -33.63
C SER A 104 -33.91 17.98 -32.20
N LYS A 105 -34.34 19.14 -31.70
CA LYS A 105 -34.16 19.53 -30.29
C LYS A 105 -34.64 18.47 -29.30
N ALA A 106 -35.68 17.72 -29.64
CA ALA A 106 -36.17 16.61 -28.82
C ALA A 106 -35.18 15.44 -28.74
N ALA A 107 -34.42 15.17 -29.80
CA ALA A 107 -33.37 14.16 -29.80
C ALA A 107 -32.12 14.66 -29.04
N GLU A 108 -31.76 15.94 -29.19
CA GLU A 108 -30.69 16.57 -28.40
C GLU A 108 -31.00 16.54 -26.89
N ALA A 109 -32.23 16.88 -26.50
CA ALA A 109 -32.66 16.84 -25.11
C ALA A 109 -32.61 15.41 -24.54
N LYS A 110 -33.10 14.41 -25.29
CA LYS A 110 -33.02 13.00 -24.87
C LYS A 110 -31.57 12.53 -24.72
N ALA A 111 -30.70 12.88 -25.65
CA ALA A 111 -29.28 12.54 -25.59
C ALA A 111 -28.58 13.20 -24.39
N ALA A 112 -28.94 14.44 -24.07
CA ALA A 112 -28.42 15.15 -22.91
C ALA A 112 -28.87 14.52 -21.59
N THR A 113 -30.18 14.24 -21.43
CA THR A 113 -30.71 13.58 -20.23
C THR A 113 -30.12 12.17 -20.05
N GLN A 114 -29.93 11.43 -21.15
CA GLN A 114 -29.28 10.13 -21.10
C GLN A 114 -27.82 10.25 -20.66
N LEU A 115 -27.06 11.19 -21.24
CA LEU A 115 -25.67 11.44 -20.84
C LEU A 115 -25.56 11.83 -19.37
N GLU A 116 -26.45 12.68 -18.86
CA GLU A 116 -26.49 13.05 -17.44
C GLU A 116 -26.76 11.83 -16.54
N THR A 117 -27.69 10.97 -16.96
CA THR A 117 -28.01 9.73 -16.22
C THR A 117 -26.84 8.76 -16.20
N ASP A 118 -26.20 8.56 -17.36
CA ASP A 118 -25.06 7.65 -17.50
C ASP A 118 -23.84 8.16 -16.74
N ASN A 119 -23.56 9.47 -16.80
CA ASN A 119 -22.49 10.10 -16.01
C ASN A 119 -22.76 10.02 -14.50
N ALA A 120 -24.02 10.17 -14.08
CA ALA A 120 -24.40 9.98 -12.68
C ALA A 120 -24.19 8.53 -12.23
N ALA A 121 -24.50 7.55 -13.08
CA ALA A 121 -24.25 6.13 -12.81
C ALA A 121 -22.74 5.80 -12.74
N CYS A 122 -21.93 6.35 -13.66
CA CYS A 122 -20.47 6.24 -13.62
C CYS A 122 -19.91 6.80 -12.31
N LYS A 123 -20.39 7.99 -11.90
CA LYS A 123 -19.97 8.62 -10.64
C LYS A 123 -20.42 7.84 -9.41
N ALA A 124 -21.64 7.32 -9.39
CA ALA A 124 -22.12 6.49 -8.29
C ALA A 124 -21.28 5.22 -8.12
N THR A 125 -20.82 4.62 -9.22
CA THR A 125 -19.94 3.45 -9.20
C THR A 125 -18.54 3.81 -8.69
N TYR A 126 -18.00 4.94 -9.12
CA TYR A 126 -16.74 5.50 -8.59
C TYR A 126 -16.83 5.76 -7.07
N ASP A 127 -17.87 6.46 -6.62
CA ASP A 127 -18.07 6.79 -5.21
C ASP A 127 -18.24 5.52 -4.36
N ALA A 128 -18.95 4.51 -4.88
CA ALA A 128 -19.11 3.22 -4.23
C ALA A 128 -17.76 2.49 -4.04
N ARG A 129 -16.92 2.43 -5.09
CA ARG A 129 -15.58 1.80 -5.02
C ARG A 129 -14.61 2.56 -4.12
N MET A 130 -14.63 3.89 -4.17
CA MET A 130 -13.85 4.73 -3.26
C MET A 130 -14.23 4.51 -1.79
N THR A 131 -15.51 4.24 -1.52
CA THR A 131 -16.00 3.98 -0.16
C THR A 131 -15.70 2.56 0.32
N SER A 132 -15.78 1.56 -0.56
CA SER A 132 -15.51 0.15 -0.21
C SER A 132 -14.02 -0.19 -0.16
N GLY A 133 -13.15 0.60 -0.81
CA GLY A 133 -11.72 0.33 -0.89
C GLY A 133 -11.39 -0.96 -1.65
N SER A 134 -12.30 -1.39 -2.53
CA SER A 134 -12.28 -2.66 -3.27
C SER A 134 -12.42 -2.47 -4.76
#